data_AF-N9M431-F1
#
_entry.id   AF-N9M431-F1
#
_cell.length_a   1.000
_cell.length_b   1.000
_cell.length_c   1.000
_cell.angle_alpha   90.00
_cell.angle_beta   90.00
_cell.angle_gamma   90.00
#
_symmetry.space_group_name_H-M   'P 1'
#
loop_
_entity.id
_entity.type
_entity.pdbx_description
1 polymer ?
#
loop_
_entity_poly.entity_id
_entity_poly.type
_entity_poly.pdbx_seq_one_letter_code
_entity_poly.pdbx_strand_id
1 'polypeptide(L)'
;MARVHVIDSVFKEYPSKWKLCFQWCLYDYENGKSDKGFRFIWKTPEGKLQAARGQARIPDIDAIHELTEQAKKAGWAYKGDEKTI
;
A
#
# COMPACT_ATOMS: atom_id res chain seq x y z
N MET A 1 7.65 -2.16 17.83
CA MET A 1 7.04 -1.35 16.74
C MET A 1 8.04 -1.29 15.57
N ALA A 2 7.60 -1.13 14.32
CA ALA A 2 8.53 -1.03 13.18
C ALA A 2 8.58 0.42 12.68
N ARG A 3 9.77 1.01 12.60
CA ARG A 3 9.97 2.31 11.96
C ARG A 3 10.06 2.07 10.46
N VAL A 4 9.28 2.82 9.67
CA VAL A 4 9.24 2.64 8.22
C VAL A 4 9.92 3.81 7.52
N HIS A 5 10.96 3.50 6.75
CA HIS A 5 11.67 4.46 5.90
C HIS A 5 11.19 4.29 4.47
N VAL A 6 10.64 5.34 3.87
CA VAL A 6 10.22 5.34 2.46
C VAL A 6 11.44 5.60 1.60
N ILE A 7 11.73 4.66 0.69
CA ILE A 7 12.84 4.76 -0.26
C ILE A 7 12.32 5.40 -1.55
N ASP A 8 11.27 4.81 -2.13
CA ASP A 8 10.63 5.29 -3.36
C ASP A 8 9.11 5.23 -3.25
N SER A 9 8.41 6.08 -4.01
CA SER A 9 6.95 6.12 -4.01
C SER A 9 6.41 6.59 -5.37
N VAL A 10 5.37 5.90 -5.82
CA VAL A 10 4.44 6.41 -6.84
C VAL A 10 3.07 6.62 -6.21
N PHE A 11 2.16 7.33 -6.89
CA PHE A 11 0.81 7.54 -6.40
C PHE A 11 -0.22 7.63 -7.52
N LYS A 12 -1.46 7.28 -7.19
CA LYS A 12 -2.66 7.60 -7.97
C LYS A 12 -3.47 8.65 -7.22
N GLU A 13 -3.73 9.79 -7.86
CA GLU A 13 -4.58 10.85 -7.33
C GLU A 13 -6.04 10.61 -7.72
N TYR A 14 -6.96 10.85 -6.78
CA TYR A 14 -8.40 10.75 -6.96
C TYR A 14 -9.04 12.15 -7.00
N PRO A 15 -10.26 12.32 -7.55
CA PRO A 15 -10.92 13.62 -7.64
C PRO A 15 -11.02 14.39 -6.32
N SER A 16 -11.15 13.66 -5.20
CA SER A 16 -11.15 14.21 -3.84
C SER A 16 -9.78 14.70 -3.35
N LYS A 17 -8.75 14.71 -4.21
CA LYS A 17 -7.34 15.03 -3.91
C LYS A 17 -6.63 14.04 -2.99
N TRP A 18 -7.32 12.98 -2.58
CA TRP A 18 -6.71 11.84 -1.92
C TRP A 18 -5.76 11.10 -2.87
N LYS A 19 -4.67 10.59 -2.30
CA LYS A 19 -3.66 9.87 -3.06
C LYS A 19 -3.46 8.49 -2.47
N LEU A 20 -3.60 7.45 -3.29
CA LEU A 20 -3.16 6.10 -2.95
C LEU A 20 -1.70 5.97 -3.38
N CYS A 21 -0.80 5.90 -2.41
CA CYS A 21 0.63 5.73 -2.64
C CYS A 21 0.98 4.24 -2.65
N PHE A 22 1.84 3.86 -3.59
CA PHE A 22 2.55 2.59 -3.57
C PHE A 22 4.03 2.88 -3.26
N GLN A 23 4.50 2.37 -2.13
CA GLN A 23 5.80 2.74 -1.56
C GLN A 23 6.70 1.52 -1.44
N TRP A 24 7.97 1.68 -1.84
CA TRP A 24 9.06 0.78 -1.48
C TRP A 24 9.72 1.28 -0.20
N CYS A 25 9.79 0.43 0.80
CA CYS A 25 10.16 0.81 2.16
C CYS A 25 11.21 -0.12 2.77
N LEU A 26 11.96 0.42 3.73
CA LEU A 26 12.72 -0.34 4.71
C LEU A 26 11.96 -0.31 6.04
N TYR A 27 11.65 -1.50 6.57
CA TYR A 27 11.05 -1.72 7.87
C TYR A 27 12.16 -2.02 8.85
N ASP A 28 12.41 -1.09 9.76
CA ASP A 28 13.40 -1.21 10.82
C ASP A 28 12.69 -1.65 12.10
N TYR A 29 12.99 -2.87 12.56
CA TYR A 29 12.38 -3.45 13.74
C TYR A 29 13.30 -3.23 14.95
N GLU A 30 12.71 -3.01 16.12
CA GLU A 30 13.44 -2.75 17.38
C GLU A 30 14.47 -3.83 17.78
N ASN A 31 14.39 -5.03 17.20
CA ASN A 31 15.34 -6.12 17.43
C ASN A 31 16.59 -6.06 16.54
N GLY A 32 16.79 -4.96 15.80
CA GLY A 32 17.92 -4.77 14.90
C GLY A 32 17.80 -5.52 13.56
N LYS A 33 16.69 -6.22 13.32
CA LYS A 33 16.37 -6.74 12.00
C LYS A 33 15.79 -5.63 11.14
N SER A 34 16.06 -5.69 9.85
CA SER A 34 15.38 -4.84 8.89
C SER A 34 14.96 -5.64 7.66
N ASP A 35 13.79 -5.31 7.14
CA ASP A 35 13.23 -5.94 5.94
C ASP A 35 12.90 -4.86 4.91
N LYS A 36 13.16 -5.13 3.64
CA LYS A 36 12.62 -4.31 2.56
C LYS A 36 11.28 -4.86 2.09
N GLY A 37 10.40 -4.00 1.59
CA GLY A 37 9.12 -4.44 1.07
C GLY A 37 8.27 -3.27 0.60
N PHE A 38 7.15 -3.60 -0.02
CA PHE A 38 6.18 -2.65 -0.49
C PHE A 38 5.02 -2.46 0.49
N ARG A 39 4.31 -1.34 0.33
CA ARG A 39 3.01 -1.10 0.94
C ARG A 39 2.17 -0.14 0.11
N PHE A 40 0.85 -0.27 0.25
CA PHE A 40 -0.09 0.77 -0.16
C PHE A 40 -0.40 1.67 1.03
N ILE A 41 -0.44 2.99 0.87
CA ILE A 41 -0.82 3.90 1.96
C ILE A 41 -1.60 5.09 1.41
N TRP A 42 -2.60 5.54 2.16
CA TRP A 42 -3.34 6.75 1.79
C TRP A 42 -2.58 8.01 2.22
N LYS A 43 -2.63 9.02 1.38
CA LYS A 43 -2.15 10.37 1.67
C LYS A 43 -3.32 11.34 1.53
N THR A 44 -3.55 12.13 2.57
CA THR A 44 -4.64 13.11 2.63
C THR A 44 -4.38 14.25 1.63
N PRO A 45 -5.41 15.04 1.27
CA PRO A 45 -5.25 16.23 0.43
C PRO A 45 -4.21 17.23 0.97
N GLU A 46 -4.08 17.34 2.29
CA GLU A 46 -3.09 18.19 2.98
C GLU A 46 -1.69 17.57 3.01
N GLY A 47 -1.53 16.38 2.45
CA GLY A 47 -0.25 15.71 2.28
C GLY A 47 0.19 14.85 3.46
N LYS A 48 -0.69 14.57 4.43
CA LYS A 48 -0.36 13.70 5.57
C LYS A 48 -0.54 12.23 5.18
N LEU A 49 0.38 11.36 5.62
CA LEU A 49 0.21 9.92 5.45
C LEU A 49 -0.78 9.37 6.48
N GLN A 50 -1.75 8.59 6.01
CA GLN A 50 -2.72 7.89 6.84
C GLN A 50 -2.42 6.39 6.82
N ALA A 51 -1.57 5.97 7.76
CA ALA A 51 -1.29 4.56 7.96
C ALA A 51 -2.51 3.88 8.59
N ALA A 52 -3.00 2.81 7.97
CA ALA A 52 -3.97 1.92 8.60
C ALA A 52 -3.25 1.02 9.62
N ARG A 53 -3.85 0.82 10.79
CA ARG A 53 -3.34 -0.17 11.76
C ARG A 53 -3.38 -1.57 11.12
N GLY A 54 -2.34 -2.36 11.29
CA GLY A 54 -2.29 -3.74 10.79
C GLY A 54 -1.97 -3.87 9.29
N GLN A 55 -1.41 -2.83 8.67
CA GLN A 55 -0.97 -2.91 7.29
C GLN A 55 0.13 -3.96 7.10
N ALA A 56 -0.12 -4.97 6.27
CA ALA A 56 0.85 -5.98 5.92
C ALA A 56 1.95 -5.40 5.03
N ARG A 57 3.22 -5.75 5.32
CA ARG A 57 4.32 -5.58 4.38
C ARG A 57 4.12 -6.56 3.24
N ILE A 58 4.22 -6.06 2.02
CA ILE A 58 4.28 -6.89 0.82
C ILE A 58 5.76 -7.15 0.53
N PRO A 59 6.22 -8.41 0.42
CA PRO A 59 7.64 -8.70 0.28
C PRO A 59 8.21 -8.26 -1.09
N ASP A 60 7.45 -8.48 -2.16
CA ASP A 60 7.87 -8.23 -3.54
C ASP A 60 6.66 -7.87 -4.45
N ILE A 61 6.95 -7.53 -5.70
CA ILE A 61 5.92 -7.17 -6.70
C ILE A 61 5.17 -8.40 -7.22
N ASP A 62 5.80 -9.58 -7.20
CA ASP A 62 5.20 -10.81 -7.72
C ASP A 62 4.01 -11.24 -6.86
N ALA A 63 4.11 -11.08 -5.53
CA ALA A 63 2.99 -11.29 -4.61
C ALA A 63 1.78 -10.41 -4.96
N ILE A 64 1.99 -9.16 -5.38
CA ILE A 64 0.89 -8.27 -5.78
C ILE A 64 0.22 -8.78 -7.04
N HIS A 65 1.02 -9.14 -8.05
CA HIS A 65 0.50 -9.65 -9.31
C HIS A 65 -0.26 -10.96 -9.10
N GLU A 66 0.31 -11.90 -8.35
CA GLU A 66 -0.31 -13.20 -8.09
C GLU A 66 -1.65 -13.03 -7.36
N LEU A 67 -1.69 -12.25 -6.28
CA LEU A 67 -2.93 -12.02 -5.51
C LEU A 67 -3.99 -11.31 -6.36
N THR A 68 -3.58 -10.37 -7.22
CA THR A 68 -4.51 -9.68 -8.13
C THR A 68 -5.08 -10.63 -9.18
N GLU A 69 -4.27 -11.53 -9.75
CA GLU A 69 -4.74 -12.54 -10.69
C GLU A 69 -5.66 -13.58 -10.03
N GLN A 70 -5.35 -14.00 -8.79
CA GLN A 70 -6.24 -14.86 -8.01
C GLN A 70 -7.60 -14.18 -7.77
N ALA A 71 -7.61 -12.90 -7.42
CA ALA A 71 -8.83 -12.11 -7.24
C ALA A 71 -9.66 -11.99 -8.54
N LYS A 72 -8.99 -11.85 -9.70
CA LYS A 72 -9.64 -11.81 -11.02
C LYS A 72 -10.30 -13.15 -11.33
N LYS A 73 -9.57 -14.26 -11.15
CA LYS A 73 -10.10 -15.63 -11.34
C LYS A 73 -11.29 -15.93 -10.42
N ALA A 74 -11.26 -15.40 -9.20
CA ALA A 74 -12.36 -15.51 -8.25
C ALA A 74 -13.53 -14.55 -8.53
N GLY A 75 -13.44 -13.69 -9.55
CA GLY A 75 -14.55 -12.86 -10.02
C GLY A 75 -14.86 -11.61 -9.18
N TRP A 76 -13.96 -11.19 -8.28
CA TRP A 76 -14.20 -10.03 -7.41
C TRP A 76 -13.17 -8.90 -7.52
N ALA A 77 -12.10 -9.06 -8.30
CA ALA A 77 -11.07 -8.02 -8.47
C ALA A 77 -11.59 -6.67 -9.00
N TYR A 78 -12.75 -6.66 -9.67
CA TYR A 78 -13.36 -5.46 -10.25
C TYR A 78 -14.48 -4.87 -9.38
N LYS A 79 -14.75 -5.44 -8.20
CA LYS A 79 -15.69 -4.85 -7.24
C LYS A 79 -15.07 -3.57 -6.68
N GLY A 80 -15.59 -2.43 -7.12
CA GLY A 80 -15.28 -1.11 -6.55
C GLY A 80 -16.16 -0.79 -5.34
N ASP A 81 -15.97 0.40 -4.77
CA ASP A 81 -16.94 0.94 -3.82
C ASP A 81 -18.25 1.22 -4.57
N GLU A 82 -19.36 0.61 -4.13
CA GLU A 82 -20.71 0.89 -4.68
C GLU A 82 -21.12 2.34 -4.45
N LYS A 83 -20.42 3.06 -3.55
CA LYS A 83 -20.49 4.51 -3.42
C LYS A 83 -19.62 5.18 -4.49
N THR A 84 -20.01 4.99 -5.73
CA THR A 84 -19.42 5.69 -6.86
C THR A 84 -19.92 7.13 -6.88
N ILE A 85 -18.98 8.07 -6.67
CA ILE A 85 -18.88 9.42 -7.27
C ILE A 85 -20.02 10.40 -6.96
#